data_AF-A0A5D2KU62-F1
#
_entry.id   AF-A0A5D2KU62-F1
#
_cell.length_a   1.000
_cell.length_b   1.000
_cell.length_c   1.000
_cell.angle_alpha   90.00
_cell.angle_beta   90.00
_cell.angle_gamma   90.00
#
_symmetry.space_group_name_H-M   'P 1'
#
loop_
_entity.id
_entity.type
_entity.pdbx_description
1 polymer ?
#
loop_
_entity_poly.entity_id
_entity_poly.type
_entity_poly.pdbx_seq_one_letter_code
_entity_poly.pdbx_strand_id
1 'polypeptide(L)'
;MMMKGAALAADIKRNLGVIKERVLEKLAAAAVPADALENARHFLESVVRDVTVAAQGLTKDALHRIKTHLVDILPSLSPAITRKLVDDAEKEANEEHESEGEQQEGEEARQDEHQLSGKSTFVSPASSLFALIKPLSRL
;
A
#
# COMPACT_ATOMS: atom_id res chain seq x y z
N MET A 1 18.48 -20.99 -20.24
CA MET A 1 18.11 -19.68 -19.63
C MET A 1 16.60 -19.50 -19.77
N MET A 2 15.80 -19.88 -18.77
CA MET A 2 14.31 -19.76 -18.81
C MET A 2 13.70 -19.17 -17.53
N MET A 3 14.51 -18.80 -16.52
CA MET A 3 14.00 -18.32 -15.23
C MET A 3 13.49 -16.87 -15.23
N LYS A 4 13.78 -16.08 -16.28
CA LYS A 4 13.43 -14.64 -16.31
C LYS A 4 11.94 -14.37 -16.52
N GLY A 5 11.22 -15.23 -17.24
CA GLY A 5 9.79 -15.02 -17.53
C GLY A 5 8.88 -15.31 -16.33
N ALA A 6 9.19 -16.37 -15.57
CA ALA A 6 8.37 -16.78 -14.42
C ALA A 6 8.47 -15.80 -13.24
N ALA A 7 9.66 -15.24 -13.00
CA ALA A 7 9.86 -14.23 -11.95
C ALA A 7 9.05 -12.96 -12.23
N LEU A 8 9.13 -12.43 -13.46
CA LEU A 8 8.36 -11.25 -13.88
C LEU A 8 6.85 -11.45 -13.77
N ALA A 9 6.33 -12.63 -14.14
CA ALA A 9 4.91 -12.93 -14.00
C ALA A 9 4.46 -12.96 -12.52
N ALA A 10 5.31 -13.46 -11.62
CA ALA A 10 5.04 -13.46 -10.19
C ALA A 10 5.04 -12.04 -9.61
N ASP A 11 6.00 -11.19 -10.03
CA ASP A 11 6.08 -9.79 -9.61
C ASP A 11 4.87 -8.98 -10.09
N ILE A 12 4.44 -9.17 -11.34
CA ILE A 12 3.24 -8.52 -11.89
C ILE A 12 1.99 -8.94 -11.11
N LYS A 13 1.85 -10.24 -10.82
CA LYS A 13 0.73 -10.76 -10.03
C LYS A 13 0.73 -10.19 -8.61
N ARG A 14 1.91 -10.08 -7.97
CA ARG A 14 2.05 -9.47 -6.64
C ARG A 14 1.61 -8.00 -6.68
N ASN A 15 2.15 -7.21 -7.60
CA ASN A 15 1.82 -5.78 -7.71
C ASN A 15 0.33 -5.53 -8.00
N LEU A 16 -0.26 -6.23 -8.97
CA LEU A 16 -1.70 -6.12 -9.24
C LEU A 16 -2.56 -6.66 -8.08
N GLY A 17 -2.04 -7.62 -7.31
CA GLY A 17 -2.66 -8.07 -6.08
C GLY A 17 -2.74 -6.96 -5.03
N VAL A 18 -1.65 -6.20 -4.84
CA VAL A 18 -1.62 -5.03 -3.95
C VAL A 18 -2.60 -3.96 -4.42
N ILE A 19 -2.57 -3.61 -5.71
CA ILE A 19 -3.49 -2.62 -6.30
C ILE A 19 -4.95 -3.03 -6.08
N LYS A 20 -5.28 -4.32 -6.26
CA LYS A 20 -6.63 -4.85 -6.00
C LYS A 20 -7.07 -4.57 -4.56
N GLU A 21 -6.26 -4.95 -3.57
CA GLU A 21 -6.59 -4.76 -2.16
C GLU A 21 -6.75 -3.26 -1.84
N ARG A 22 -5.83 -2.41 -2.30
CA ARG A 22 -5.88 -0.96 -2.09
C ARG A 22 -7.12 -0.32 -2.72
N VAL A 23 -7.52 -0.74 -3.92
CA VAL A 23 -8.76 -0.27 -4.54
C VAL A 23 -9.96 -0.69 -3.70
N LEU A 24 -10.02 -1.93 -3.23
CA LEU A 24 -11.14 -2.40 -2.40
C LEU A 24 -11.24 -1.66 -1.05
N GLU A 25 -10.12 -1.41 -0.39
CA GLU A 25 -10.05 -0.60 0.84
C GLU A 25 -10.61 0.81 0.62
N LYS A 26 -10.17 1.46 -0.47
CA LYS A 26 -10.62 2.81 -0.85
C LYS A 26 -12.10 2.85 -1.21
N LEU A 27 -12.61 1.82 -1.90
CA LEU A 27 -14.03 1.70 -2.22
C LEU A 27 -14.89 1.47 -0.97
N ALA A 28 -14.42 0.64 -0.04
CA ALA A 28 -15.09 0.44 1.25
C ALA A 28 -15.12 1.75 2.07
N ALA A 29 -14.02 2.51 2.08
CA ALA A 29 -13.94 3.82 2.73
C ALA A 29 -14.84 4.88 2.07
N ALA A 30 -15.11 4.76 0.77
CA ALA A 30 -16.02 5.63 0.02
C ALA A 30 -17.51 5.29 0.24
N ALA A 31 -17.83 4.38 1.18
CA ALA A 31 -19.20 3.97 1.52
C ALA A 31 -20.01 3.48 0.31
N VAL A 32 -19.34 2.77 -0.60
CA VAL A 32 -19.96 2.14 -1.78
C VAL A 32 -20.91 1.03 -1.34
N PRO A 33 -22.06 0.83 -2.02
CA PRO A 33 -22.96 -0.29 -1.74
C PRO A 33 -22.25 -1.65 -1.80
N ALA A 34 -22.60 -2.58 -0.90
CA ALA A 34 -21.96 -3.89 -0.79
C ALA A 34 -22.02 -4.69 -2.11
N ASP A 35 -23.15 -4.65 -2.83
CA ASP A 35 -23.30 -5.33 -4.12
C ASP A 35 -22.32 -4.80 -5.17
N ALA A 36 -22.10 -3.49 -5.19
CA ALA A 36 -21.19 -2.84 -6.13
C ALA A 36 -19.72 -3.10 -5.74
N LEU A 37 -19.43 -3.19 -4.44
CA LEU A 37 -18.12 -3.59 -3.92
C LEU A 37 -17.78 -5.04 -4.30
N GLU A 38 -18.73 -5.98 -4.20
CA GLU A 38 -18.51 -7.39 -4.59
C GLU A 38 -18.34 -7.52 -6.11
N ASN A 39 -19.11 -6.77 -6.90
CA ASN A 39 -18.90 -6.71 -8.35
C ASN A 39 -17.52 -6.16 -8.71
N ALA A 40 -17.05 -5.12 -8.02
CA ALA A 40 -15.70 -4.59 -8.19
C ALA A 40 -14.63 -5.63 -7.80
N ARG A 41 -14.84 -6.36 -6.70
CA ARG A 41 -13.97 -7.46 -6.26
C ARG A 41 -13.83 -8.53 -7.34
N HIS A 42 -14.94 -9.05 -7.86
CA HIS A 42 -14.93 -10.06 -8.92
C HIS A 42 -14.27 -9.56 -10.21
N PHE A 43 -14.54 -8.31 -10.59
CA PHE A 43 -13.94 -7.70 -11.76
C PHE A 43 -12.41 -7.58 -11.62
N LEU A 44 -11.91 -7.07 -10.49
CA LEU A 44 -10.47 -6.95 -10.24
C LEU A 44 -9.78 -8.32 -10.18
N GLU A 45 -10.41 -9.34 -9.58
CA GLU A 45 -9.90 -10.72 -9.60
C GLU A 45 -9.79 -11.27 -11.03
N SER A 46 -10.73 -10.94 -11.91
CA SER A 46 -10.66 -11.30 -13.32
C SER A 46 -9.46 -10.63 -14.01
N VAL A 47 -9.25 -9.34 -13.78
CA VAL A 47 -8.13 -8.59 -14.38
C VAL A 47 -6.78 -9.16 -13.93
N VAL A 48 -6.62 -9.47 -12.63
CA VAL A 48 -5.39 -10.08 -12.10
C VAL A 48 -5.12 -11.42 -12.78
N ARG A 49 -6.15 -12.27 -12.98
CA ARG A 49 -6.00 -13.55 -13.69
C ARG A 49 -5.61 -13.36 -15.15
N ASP A 50 -6.31 -12.47 -15.88
CA ASP A 50 -6.03 -12.18 -17.29
C ASP A 50 -4.57 -11.77 -17.51
N VAL A 51 -4.06 -10.86 -16.68
CA VAL A 51 -2.68 -10.34 -16.81
C VAL A 51 -1.65 -11.40 -16.43
N THR A 52 -1.94 -12.21 -15.40
CA THR A 52 -1.04 -13.31 -14.98
C THR A 52 -0.90 -14.35 -16.10
N VAL A 53 -1.98 -14.65 -16.83
CA VAL A 53 -1.97 -15.60 -17.95
C VAL A 53 -1.27 -15.04 -19.19
N ALA A 54 -1.36 -13.73 -19.44
CA ALA A 54 -0.74 -13.07 -20.58
C ALA A 54 0.80 -12.94 -20.50
N ALA A 55 1.40 -13.36 -19.39
CA ALA A 55 2.83 -13.53 -19.11
C ALA A 55 3.74 -12.27 -19.21
N GLN A 56 3.45 -11.23 -19.99
CA GLN A 56 4.26 -9.99 -20.03
C GLN A 56 3.46 -8.75 -20.50
N GLY A 57 3.70 -7.60 -19.86
CA GLY A 57 3.54 -6.27 -20.50
C GLY A 57 2.16 -5.58 -20.46
N LEU A 58 1.12 -6.20 -19.92
CA LEU A 58 -0.24 -5.63 -19.92
C LEU A 58 -0.61 -4.80 -18.68
N THR A 59 0.32 -4.48 -17.78
CA THR A 59 -0.01 -3.76 -16.54
C THR A 59 -0.66 -2.39 -16.78
N LYS A 60 -0.18 -1.63 -17.76
CA LYS A 60 -0.79 -0.33 -18.13
C LYS A 60 -2.18 -0.47 -18.77
N ASP A 61 -2.35 -1.48 -19.63
CA ASP A 61 -3.65 -1.78 -20.25
C ASP A 61 -4.67 -2.26 -19.20
N ALA A 62 -4.22 -3.12 -18.27
CA ALA A 62 -5.01 -3.59 -17.14
C ALA A 62 -5.46 -2.43 -16.24
N LEU A 63 -4.56 -1.51 -15.90
CA LEU A 63 -4.91 -0.32 -15.14
C LEU A 63 -5.92 0.56 -15.88
N HIS A 64 -5.78 0.71 -17.21
CA HIS A 64 -6.75 1.43 -18.01
C HIS A 64 -8.12 0.75 -18.05
N ARG A 65 -8.14 -0.59 -18.20
CA ARG A 65 -9.35 -1.41 -18.11
C ARG A 65 -10.02 -1.26 -16.75
N ILE A 66 -9.24 -1.28 -15.67
CA ILE A 66 -9.74 -1.05 -14.32
C ILE A 66 -10.38 0.33 -14.22
N LYS A 67 -9.65 1.40 -14.55
CA LYS A 67 -10.14 2.79 -14.49
C LYS A 67 -11.42 3.01 -15.31
N THR A 68 -11.59 2.30 -16.41
CA THR A 68 -12.76 2.44 -17.28
C THR A 68 -13.95 1.65 -16.75
N HIS A 69 -13.78 0.35 -16.48
CA HIS A 69 -14.90 -0.51 -16.07
C HIS A 69 -15.34 -0.32 -14.62
N LEU A 70 -14.45 0.15 -13.72
CA LEU A 70 -14.85 0.46 -12.35
C LEU A 70 -15.88 1.60 -12.31
N VAL A 71 -15.87 2.50 -13.30
CA VAL A 71 -16.88 3.58 -13.42
C VAL A 71 -18.26 3.01 -13.72
N ASP A 72 -18.34 1.97 -14.54
CA ASP A 72 -19.61 1.32 -14.89
C ASP A 72 -20.18 0.52 -13.72
N ILE A 73 -19.31 -0.10 -12.91
CA ILE A 73 -19.68 -0.86 -11.71
C ILE A 73 -20.14 0.06 -10.58
N LEU A 74 -19.61 1.28 -10.52
CA LEU A 74 -19.79 2.22 -9.42
C LEU A 74 -20.49 3.51 -9.86
N PRO A 75 -21.76 3.45 -10.33
CA PRO A 75 -22.49 4.63 -10.76
C PRO A 75 -22.77 5.61 -9.59
N SER A 76 -22.64 5.15 -8.34
CA SER A 76 -22.75 5.97 -7.14
C SER A 76 -21.56 6.91 -6.93
N LEU A 77 -20.41 6.63 -7.56
CA LEU A 77 -19.22 7.47 -7.50
C LEU A 77 -19.06 8.24 -8.81
N SER A 78 -18.57 9.47 -8.72
CA SER A 78 -18.26 10.22 -9.93
C SER A 78 -17.09 9.54 -10.66
N PRO A 79 -17.08 9.52 -12.01
CA PRO A 79 -15.99 8.93 -12.78
C PRO A 79 -14.61 9.49 -12.40
N ALA A 80 -14.54 10.77 -12.02
CA ALA A 80 -13.32 11.42 -11.59
C ALA A 80 -12.81 10.87 -10.24
N ILE A 81 -13.72 10.66 -9.28
CA ILE A 81 -13.36 10.07 -7.97
C ILE A 81 -12.92 8.63 -8.16
N THR A 82 -13.65 7.84 -8.94
CA THR A 82 -13.32 6.44 -9.22
C THR A 82 -11.93 6.28 -9.84
N ARG A 83 -11.60 7.10 -10.85
CA ARG A 83 -10.26 7.08 -11.46
C ARG A 83 -9.17 7.45 -10.46
N LYS A 84 -9.41 8.49 -9.66
CA LYS A 84 -8.46 8.92 -8.62
C LYS A 84 -8.18 7.82 -7.58
N LEU A 85 -9.18 7.06 -7.14
CA LEU A 85 -8.95 5.96 -6.18
C LEU A 85 -8.03 4.88 -6.76
N VAL A 86 -8.16 4.61 -8.07
CA VAL A 86 -7.27 3.66 -8.77
C VAL A 86 -5.87 4.26 -8.95
N ASP A 87 -5.76 5.55 -9.29
CA ASP A 87 -4.47 6.26 -9.38
C ASP A 87 -3.74 6.28 -8.02
N ASP A 88 -4.46 6.57 -6.94
CA ASP A 88 -3.93 6.58 -5.57
C ASP A 88 -3.48 5.17 -5.16
N ALA A 89 -4.25 4.13 -5.52
CA ALA A 89 -3.88 2.73 -5.25
C ALA A 89 -2.66 2.26 -6.07
N GLU A 90 -2.55 2.69 -7.32
CA GLU A 90 -1.38 2.44 -8.18
C GLU A 90 -0.13 3.09 -7.59
N LYS A 91 -0.25 4.35 -7.16
CA LYS A 91 0.85 5.09 -6.53
C LYS A 91 1.31 4.42 -5.23
N GLU A 92 0.38 4.06 -4.34
CA GLU A 92 0.69 3.39 -3.07
C GLU A 92 1.36 2.02 -3.28
N ALA A 93 0.88 1.21 -4.24
CA ALA A 93 1.49 -0.08 -4.55
C ALA A 93 2.94 0.07 -5.08
N ASN A 94 3.22 1.17 -5.78
CA ASN A 94 4.55 1.44 -6.30
C ASN A 94 5.49 2.01 -5.23
N GLU A 95 4.97 2.74 -4.24
CA GLU A 95 5.71 3.27 -3.08
C GLU A 95 6.03 2.17 -2.05
N GLU A 96 5.16 1.15 -1.89
CA GLU A 96 5.44 -0.02 -1.04
C GLU A 96 6.68 -0.81 -1.52
N HIS A 97 6.92 -0.87 -2.83
CA HIS A 97 8.11 -1.50 -3.41
C HIS A 97 9.41 -0.73 -3.12
N GLU A 98 9.34 0.55 -2.76
CA GLU A 98 10.50 1.36 -2.37
C GLU A 98 10.77 1.30 -0.85
N SER A 99 9.77 0.90 -0.05
CA SER A 99 9.86 0.86 1.41
C SER A 99 10.31 -0.50 1.99
N GLU A 100 10.37 -1.57 1.18
CA GLU A 100 10.93 -2.88 1.58
C GLU A 100 12.48 -2.88 1.70
N GLY A 101 13.15 -1.76 1.42
CA GLY A 101 14.62 -1.61 1.57
C GLY A 101 15.11 -1.20 2.96
N GLU A 102 14.22 -0.80 3.89
CA GLU A 102 14.62 -0.19 5.17
C GLU A 102 13.81 -0.72 6.37
N GLN A 103 13.55 -2.03 6.45
CA GLN A 103 12.95 -2.63 7.67
C GLN A 103 13.56 -4.01 7.99
N GLN A 104 14.87 -4.06 8.18
CA GLN A 104 15.53 -5.13 8.95
C GLN A 104 16.59 -4.50 9.86
N GLU A 105 16.15 -4.03 11.03
CA GLU A 105 16.90 -3.88 12.29
C GLU A 105 16.02 -3.01 13.20
N GLY A 106 15.46 -3.46 14.31
CA GLY A 106 15.44 -4.77 14.93
C GLY A 106 14.49 -4.66 16.12
N GLU A 107 13.62 -5.63 16.27
CA GLU A 107 12.87 -5.84 17.51
C GLU A 107 12.80 -7.34 17.76
N GLU A 108 13.79 -7.87 18.51
CA GLU A 108 13.55 -9.03 19.35
C GLU A 108 14.20 -8.83 20.72
N ALA A 109 13.31 -8.60 21.68
CA ALA A 109 13.33 -8.98 23.08
C ALA A 109 14.62 -9.59 23.66
N ARG A 110 15.15 -8.89 24.67
CA ARG A 110 16.04 -9.42 25.71
C ARG A 110 15.33 -10.48 26.57
N GLN A 111 16.01 -11.58 26.89
CA GLN A 111 16.07 -12.27 28.21
C GLN A 111 17.42 -13.03 28.27
N ASP A 112 18.43 -12.58 29.04
CA ASP A 112 18.84 -13.07 30.41
C ASP A 112 19.46 -14.49 30.38
N GLU A 113 20.64 -14.84 30.92
CA GLU A 113 21.62 -14.31 31.88
C GLU A 113 23.03 -14.84 31.44
N HIS A 114 24.21 -14.32 31.80
CA HIS A 114 24.77 -14.20 33.15
C HIS A 114 26.17 -13.54 33.06
N GLN A 115 26.53 -12.81 34.12
CA GLN A 115 27.90 -12.46 34.59
C GLN A 115 28.48 -11.06 34.31
N LEU A 116 28.12 -10.16 35.22
CA LEU A 116 29.02 -9.35 36.08
C LEU A 116 30.07 -8.44 35.41
N SER A 117 29.87 -7.13 35.51
CA SER A 117 30.70 -6.23 36.34
C SER A 117 30.71 -4.78 35.82
N GLY A 118 29.92 -3.92 36.47
CA GLY A 118 30.31 -2.57 36.90
C GLY A 118 30.55 -1.46 35.86
N LYS A 119 29.54 -0.62 35.62
CA LYS A 119 29.49 0.80 36.07
C LYS A 119 28.31 1.55 35.42
N SER A 120 27.62 2.33 36.24
CA SER A 120 26.43 3.11 35.93
C SER A 120 26.68 4.26 34.95
N THR A 121 25.65 4.64 34.19
CA THR A 121 25.11 6.01 34.15
C THR A 121 23.69 5.93 33.59
N PHE A 122 22.71 6.15 34.47
CA PHE A 122 21.29 6.25 34.15
C PHE A 122 20.98 7.73 33.92
N VAL A 123 20.49 8.12 32.75
CA VAL A 123 19.62 9.30 32.63
C VAL A 123 18.70 9.13 31.41
N SER A 124 17.42 8.94 31.68
CA SER A 124 16.33 8.99 30.69
C SER A 124 16.02 10.44 30.30
N PRO A 125 15.64 10.73 29.04
CA PRO A 125 14.87 11.93 28.73
C PRO A 125 13.41 11.68 29.08
N ALA A 126 12.97 12.26 30.19
CA ALA A 126 11.56 12.35 30.52
C ALA A 126 10.84 13.27 29.52
N SER A 127 9.66 12.83 29.11
CA SER A 127 8.65 13.54 28.34
C SER A 127 8.43 14.97 28.86
N SER A 128 8.44 15.96 27.98
CA SER A 128 7.86 17.28 28.26
C SER A 128 6.83 17.61 27.19
N LEU A 129 5.58 17.35 27.55
CA LEU A 129 4.39 17.88 26.90
C LEU A 129 4.14 19.30 27.44
N PHE A 130 3.60 20.13 26.56
CA PHE A 130 2.93 21.41 26.80
C PHE A 130 3.74 22.71 26.71
N ALA A 131 3.23 23.51 25.76
CA ALA A 131 2.96 24.93 25.89
C ALA A 131 4.14 25.89 25.63
N LEU A 132 3.99 27.07 25.04
CA LEU A 132 2.92 27.81 24.39
C LEU A 132 3.60 29.18 24.07
N ILE A 133 3.21 29.83 22.98
CA ILE A 133 3.39 31.26 22.64
C ILE A 133 4.77 31.80 22.20
N LYS A 134 4.81 32.15 20.90
CA LYS A 134 5.51 33.29 20.24
C LYS A 134 5.17 34.65 20.94
N PRO A 135 5.80 35.82 20.65
CA PRO A 135 6.34 36.22 19.35
C PRO A 135 7.66 37.01 19.35
N LEU A 136 8.13 37.20 18.11
CA LEU A 136 9.12 38.17 17.65
C LEU A 136 8.94 39.55 18.31
N SER A 137 10.06 40.17 18.69
CA SER A 137 10.18 41.61 18.65
C SER A 137 11.55 42.01 18.08
N ARG A 138 11.50 42.81 17.01
CA ARG A 138 12.61 43.57 16.44
C ARG A 138 12.88 44.78 17.33
N LEU A 139 14.14 45.12 17.54
CA LEU A 139 14.73 46.41 17.12
C LEU A 139 16.26 46.30 17.21
#